data_AF-A0A3D4ZW79-F1
#
_entry.id   AF-A0A3D4ZW79-F1
#
_cell.length_a   1.000
_cell.length_b   1.000
_cell.length_c   1.000
_cell.angle_alpha   90.00
_cell.angle_beta   90.00
_cell.angle_gamma   90.00
#
_symmetry.space_group_name_H-M   'P 1'
#
loop_
_entity.id
_entity.type
_entity.pdbx_description
1 polymer ?
#
loop_
_entity_poly.entity_id
_entity_poly.type
_entity_poly.pdbx_seq_one_letter_code
_entity_poly.pdbx_strand_id
1 'polypeptide(L)'
;MTYDTMQLIDPERRERHETLLQAWQSKCTYIGRYDYTYGDHHVPPRIFIHLWADYVRWARDHNVRAWYAETYPFFGEAPKYYAMAKIWWDPDRDADEILDEWYTLSFGNGAPPMIAYFNHWEDYWTRRVRETGHFAALENSQYCIGNRGFLEALTQEDIQIGDGYITQALELADTPQTKARVEVMALAWDYYRTVIDDYLARGKSGSKLTVDQALAVVDMDAKTLESGVQRMHDLVDEHSILTFSWRSSYPYSSSLRQPILDAGQTLLTTGDARLAARLEQLTASQDATLAAQAAAFLAIREGREENLVPNPGFEAAEPLDGWWSGTHFGTGNVKLTQQNPHQGENAVVVRGTWDGYGGVFRKDVPAEPGKSYLFVLWSRWDGEPAVGTVCQMLSQFIDERGQPIDGSTLGYKFWPDNEWTAYVIQTPVAPAGTVSMNARVDAMAQPKEDHETYFDDLQVYVVE
;
A
#
# COMPACT_ATOMS: atom_id res chain seq x y z
N MET A 1 26.83 1.65 6.84
CA MET A 1 25.38 1.48 6.65
C MET A 1 24.70 2.62 7.37
N THR A 2 23.95 3.45 6.65
CA THR A 2 23.13 4.50 7.24
C THR A 2 21.74 3.95 7.50
N TYR A 3 21.23 4.17 8.71
CA TYR A 3 19.83 3.91 9.06
C TYR A 3 19.05 5.21 8.94
N ASP A 4 17.77 5.07 8.59
CA ASP A 4 16.73 6.07 8.84
C ASP A 4 16.83 6.60 10.28
N THR A 5 16.92 7.92 10.46
CA THR A 5 17.09 8.54 11.78
C THR A 5 16.02 8.14 12.78
N MET A 6 14.78 7.90 12.35
CA MET A 6 13.71 7.49 13.27
C MET A 6 14.06 6.19 13.99
N GLN A 7 14.79 5.27 13.35
CA GLN A 7 15.23 4.01 13.97
C GLN A 7 16.25 4.20 15.09
N LEU A 8 16.90 5.37 15.17
CA LEU A 8 17.87 5.71 16.22
C LEU A 8 17.19 6.08 17.55
N ILE A 9 15.85 6.05 17.59
CA ILE A 9 15.10 6.08 18.86
C ILE A 9 15.40 4.84 19.72
N ASP A 10 15.81 3.74 19.09
CA ASP A 10 16.24 2.54 19.80
C ASP A 10 17.73 2.66 20.20
N PRO A 11 18.05 2.63 21.50
CA PRO A 11 19.42 2.85 21.98
C PRO A 11 20.44 1.88 21.40
N GLU A 12 20.08 0.60 21.22
CA GLU A 12 21.00 -0.40 20.66
C GLU A 12 21.31 -0.11 19.18
N ARG A 13 20.30 0.26 18.39
CA ARG A 13 20.49 0.69 17.00
C ARG A 13 21.32 1.96 16.92
N ARG A 14 21.08 2.92 17.82
CA ARG A 14 21.85 4.14 17.93
C ARG A 14 23.32 3.84 18.25
N GLU A 15 23.61 3.03 19.26
CA GLU A 15 24.98 2.65 19.63
C GLU A 15 25.72 1.98 18.47
N ARG A 16 25.08 1.02 17.78
CA ARG A 16 25.67 0.37 16.59
C ARG A 16 25.97 1.37 15.48
N HIS A 17 25.05 2.31 15.26
CA HIS A 17 25.20 3.35 14.24
C HIS A 17 26.33 4.34 14.58
N GLU A 18 26.35 4.83 15.82
CA GLU A 18 27.36 5.78 16.31
C GLU A 18 28.76 5.16 16.31
N THR A 19 28.89 3.90 16.74
CA THR A 19 30.15 3.13 16.68
C THR A 19 30.70 3.04 15.25
N LEU A 20 29.82 2.75 14.28
CA LEU A 20 30.22 2.69 12.88
C LEU A 20 30.67 4.06 12.36
N LEU A 21 29.96 5.13 12.74
CA LEU A 21 30.29 6.49 12.33
C LEU A 21 31.63 6.95 12.93
N GLN A 22 31.90 6.64 14.19
CA GLN A 22 33.20 6.92 14.84
C GLN A 22 34.34 6.12 14.19
N ALA A 23 34.10 4.88 13.76
CA ALA A 23 35.08 4.13 12.98
C ALA A 23 35.43 4.84 11.67
N TRP A 24 34.44 5.40 10.96
CA TRP A 24 34.67 6.26 9.78
C TRP A 24 35.35 7.57 10.11
N GLN A 25 35.01 8.20 11.25
CA GLN A 25 35.63 9.44 11.71
C GLN A 25 37.15 9.28 11.89
N SER A 26 37.61 8.10 12.30
CA SER A 26 39.05 7.80 12.41
C SER A 26 39.79 7.73 11.07
N LYS A 27 39.05 7.66 9.95
CA LYS A 27 39.59 7.50 8.59
C LYS A 27 39.35 8.71 7.69
N CYS A 28 38.40 9.56 8.04
CA CYS A 28 37.95 10.66 7.19
C CYS A 28 37.91 11.98 7.97
N THR A 29 38.37 13.07 7.35
CA THR A 29 38.25 14.41 7.93
C THR A 29 36.80 14.88 8.00
N TYR A 30 36.00 14.52 6.99
CA TYR A 30 34.59 14.86 6.88
C TYR A 30 33.78 13.65 6.44
N ILE A 31 32.56 13.54 6.95
CA ILE A 31 31.61 12.48 6.64
C ILE A 31 30.38 13.12 5.97
N GLY A 32 29.92 12.49 4.89
CA GLY A 32 28.61 12.74 4.32
C GLY A 32 27.62 11.69 4.82
N ARG A 33 26.45 12.11 5.30
CA ARG A 33 25.39 11.20 5.73
C ARG A 33 24.29 11.14 4.68
N TYR A 34 23.81 9.93 4.41
CA TYR A 34 22.60 9.65 3.66
C TYR A 34 21.49 9.25 4.64
N ASP A 35 20.28 9.78 4.48
CA ASP A 35 19.14 9.53 5.36
C ASP A 35 17.86 9.23 4.60
N TYR A 36 16.99 8.42 5.20
CA TYR A 36 15.73 7.92 4.66
C TYR A 36 14.55 8.58 5.37
N THR A 37 14.54 9.91 5.39
CA THR A 37 13.58 10.76 6.12
C THR A 37 12.25 10.91 5.39
N TYR A 38 11.74 9.79 4.84
CA TYR A 38 10.48 9.70 4.12
C TYR A 38 9.30 10.16 4.97
N GLY A 39 8.20 10.42 4.30
CA GLY A 39 6.95 10.82 4.95
C GLY A 39 5.70 10.63 4.09
N ASP A 40 5.85 10.69 2.77
CA ASP A 40 4.80 10.44 1.78
C ASP A 40 4.20 9.03 1.81
N HIS A 41 4.91 8.07 2.39
CA HIS A 41 4.45 6.69 2.57
C HIS A 41 3.89 6.40 3.97
N HIS A 42 3.84 7.42 4.83
CA HIS A 42 3.53 7.25 6.24
C HIS A 42 2.21 7.93 6.61
N VAL A 43 1.45 7.21 7.41
CA VAL A 43 0.26 7.69 8.09
C VAL A 43 0.41 7.22 9.53
N PRO A 44 0.10 8.02 10.57
CA PRO A 44 -0.23 9.45 10.60
C PRO A 44 1.02 10.32 10.25
N PRO A 45 1.01 11.67 10.33
CA PRO A 45 2.18 12.45 9.91
C PRO A 45 3.44 12.05 10.70
N ARG A 46 4.54 11.80 9.98
CA ARG A 46 5.77 11.24 10.53
C ARG A 46 6.67 12.33 11.08
N ILE A 47 6.45 12.65 12.36
CA ILE A 47 7.19 13.68 13.11
C ILE A 47 8.11 13.02 14.16
N PHE A 48 9.36 13.47 14.20
CA PHE A 48 10.40 13.04 15.16
C PHE A 48 11.51 14.10 15.24
N ILE A 49 11.13 15.38 15.24
CA ILE A 49 12.06 16.51 15.12
C ILE A 49 12.98 16.63 16.33
N HIS A 50 12.54 16.25 17.52
CA HIS A 50 13.39 16.28 18.70
C HIS A 50 14.52 15.26 18.62
N LEU A 51 14.20 14.02 18.20
CA LEU A 51 15.19 12.98 17.92
C LEU A 51 16.15 13.41 16.81
N TRP A 52 15.62 14.04 15.76
CA TRP A 52 16.41 14.53 14.64
C TRP A 52 17.40 15.61 15.08
N ALA A 53 16.95 16.64 15.79
CA ALA A 53 17.76 17.74 16.27
C ALA A 53 18.89 17.24 17.17
N ASP A 54 18.58 16.33 18.10
CA ASP A 54 19.57 15.68 18.97
C ASP A 54 20.64 14.97 18.15
N TYR A 55 20.23 14.13 17.21
CA TYR A 55 21.17 13.38 16.40
C TYR A 55 22.00 14.27 15.45
N VAL A 56 21.43 15.32 14.87
CA VAL A 56 22.18 16.25 14.00
C VAL A 56 23.28 16.98 14.78
N ARG A 57 23.01 17.41 16.02
CA ARG A 57 24.04 17.99 16.90
C ARG A 57 25.16 17.00 17.18
N TRP A 58 24.80 15.78 17.55
CA TRP A 58 25.78 14.71 17.77
C TRP A 58 26.61 14.44 16.51
N ALA A 59 25.97 14.34 15.34
CA ALA A 59 26.61 14.07 14.07
C ALA A 59 27.61 15.17 13.66
N ARG A 60 27.26 16.45 13.90
CA ARG A 60 28.16 17.58 13.71
C ARG A 60 29.43 17.43 14.56
N ASP A 61 29.32 17.01 15.81
CA ASP A 61 30.49 16.80 16.68
C ASP A 61 31.37 15.63 16.22
N HIS A 62 30.82 14.76 15.38
CA HIS A 62 31.50 13.59 14.84
C HIS A 62 31.87 13.73 13.35
N ASN A 63 32.25 14.94 12.94
CA ASN A 63 32.74 15.29 11.60
C ASN A 63 31.74 15.10 10.44
N VAL A 64 30.44 14.91 10.69
CA VAL A 64 29.44 14.98 9.63
C VAL A 64 29.31 16.43 9.15
N ARG A 65 29.54 16.67 7.86
CA ARG A 65 29.53 18.01 7.24
C ARG A 65 28.68 18.11 5.98
N ALA A 66 28.22 16.98 5.45
CA ALA A 66 27.28 16.94 4.34
C ALA A 66 26.13 16.01 4.69
N TRP A 67 24.93 16.37 4.25
CA TRP A 67 23.73 15.59 4.48
C TRP A 67 22.92 15.50 3.19
N TYR A 68 22.53 14.29 2.83
CA TYR A 68 21.53 14.01 1.83
C TYR A 68 20.40 13.25 2.52
N ALA A 69 19.17 13.75 2.38
CA ALA A 69 18.00 13.07 2.91
C ALA A 69 17.00 12.84 1.78
N GLU A 70 16.53 11.61 1.65
CA GLU A 70 15.33 11.33 0.89
C GLU A 70 14.13 11.83 1.69
N THR A 71 13.70 13.04 1.38
CA THR A 71 12.57 13.70 2.03
C THR A 71 11.68 14.29 0.94
N TYR A 72 10.52 13.67 0.74
CA TYR A 72 9.56 14.06 -0.30
C TYR A 72 8.43 14.88 0.32
N PRO A 73 7.92 15.92 -0.37
CA PRO A 73 7.09 16.95 0.26
C PRO A 73 5.63 16.50 0.48
N PHE A 74 5.21 16.35 1.74
CA PHE A 74 3.80 16.15 2.12
C PHE A 74 3.30 17.26 3.04
N PHE A 75 2.16 17.86 2.73
CA PHE A 75 1.65 19.00 3.51
C PHE A 75 1.38 18.66 4.97
N GLY A 76 0.90 17.45 5.26
CA GLY A 76 0.67 16.99 6.64
C GLY A 76 1.90 16.97 7.53
N GLU A 77 3.11 17.06 6.96
CA GLU A 77 4.37 17.06 7.69
C GLU A 77 5.13 18.38 7.56
N ALA A 78 4.46 19.45 7.12
CA ALA A 78 5.06 20.77 6.93
C ALA A 78 6.03 21.25 8.06
N PRO A 79 5.75 21.08 9.38
CA PRO A 79 6.69 21.51 10.41
C PRO A 79 8.03 20.75 10.34
N LYS A 80 8.02 19.49 9.87
CA LYS A 80 9.22 18.67 9.74
C LYS A 80 10.23 19.33 8.81
N TYR A 81 9.80 19.72 7.61
CA TYR A 81 10.70 20.30 6.62
C TYR A 81 11.21 21.68 7.05
N TYR A 82 10.35 22.50 7.67
CA TYR A 82 10.77 23.79 8.20
C TYR A 82 11.84 23.63 9.27
N ALA A 83 11.60 22.75 10.25
CA ALA A 83 12.54 22.50 11.33
C ALA A 83 13.86 21.93 10.81
N MET A 84 13.82 20.91 9.95
CA MET A 84 15.02 20.30 9.35
C MET A 84 15.86 21.32 8.59
N ALA A 85 15.24 22.18 7.78
CA ALA A 85 15.96 23.22 7.05
C ALA A 85 16.69 24.21 7.98
N LYS A 86 16.06 24.60 9.09
CA LYS A 86 16.68 25.49 10.09
C LYS A 86 17.76 24.80 10.91
N ILE A 87 17.55 23.54 11.30
CA ILE A 87 18.51 22.74 12.08
C ILE A 87 19.76 22.40 11.25
N TRP A 88 19.62 22.11 9.95
CA TRP A 88 20.79 21.91 9.08
C TRP A 88 21.60 23.18 8.88
N TRP A 89 20.94 24.34 8.87
CA TRP A 89 21.64 25.63 8.81
C TRP A 89 22.38 25.94 10.10
N ASP A 90 21.76 25.68 11.25
CA ASP A 90 22.31 25.89 12.58
C ASP A 90 21.86 24.79 13.56
N PRO A 91 22.70 23.76 13.79
CA PRO A 91 22.37 22.64 14.67
C PRO A 91 22.17 23.00 16.14
N ASP A 92 22.70 24.14 16.59
CA ASP A 92 22.64 24.56 18.00
C ASP A 92 21.35 25.30 18.36
N ARG A 93 20.52 25.63 17.36
CA ARG A 93 19.19 26.20 17.62
C ARG A 93 18.30 25.20 18.36
N ASP A 94 17.49 25.74 19.27
CA ASP A 94 16.48 24.97 19.96
C ASP A 94 15.37 24.54 18.99
N ALA A 95 15.02 23.25 19.04
CA ALA A 95 13.98 22.69 18.19
C ALA A 95 12.59 23.23 18.56
N ASP A 96 12.33 23.43 19.85
CA ASP A 96 11.06 23.98 20.35
C ASP A 96 10.88 25.42 19.86
N GLU A 97 11.93 26.25 19.94
CA GLU A 97 11.87 27.63 19.44
C GLU A 97 11.60 27.69 17.92
N ILE A 98 12.22 26.79 17.14
CA ILE A 98 12.01 26.71 15.70
C ILE A 98 10.57 26.28 15.38
N LEU A 99 10.05 25.29 16.09
CA LEU A 99 8.70 24.77 15.90
C LEU A 99 7.65 25.81 16.32
N ASP A 100 7.82 26.45 17.48
CA ASP A 100 6.94 27.52 17.96
C ASP A 100 6.89 28.72 17.02
N GLU A 101 8.04 29.11 16.45
CA GLU A 101 8.14 30.10 15.38
C GLU A 101 7.25 29.69 14.19
N TRP A 102 7.38 28.44 13.73
CA TRP A 102 6.60 27.93 12.61
C TRP A 102 5.10 27.87 12.89
N TYR A 103 4.69 27.35 14.05
CA TYR A 103 3.28 27.24 14.43
C TYR A 103 2.63 28.62 14.54
N THR A 104 3.31 29.57 15.19
CA THR A 104 2.81 30.93 15.36
C THR A 104 2.66 31.64 14.01
N LEU A 105 3.68 31.56 13.15
CA LEU A 105 3.64 32.19 11.82
C LEU A 105 2.62 31.53 10.89
N SER A 106 2.41 30.22 11.01
CA SER A 106 1.51 29.46 10.15
C SER A 106 0.05 29.62 10.57
N PHE A 107 -0.24 29.51 11.86
CA PHE A 107 -1.61 29.32 12.37
C PHE A 107 -2.12 30.43 13.28
N GLY A 108 -1.26 31.37 13.72
CA GLY A 108 -1.67 32.46 14.61
C GLY A 108 -2.34 31.94 15.87
N ASN A 109 -3.57 32.37 16.15
CA ASN A 109 -4.35 31.89 17.30
C ASN A 109 -4.68 30.38 17.24
N GLY A 110 -4.59 29.74 16.07
CA GLY A 110 -4.68 28.29 15.92
C GLY A 110 -3.41 27.53 16.28
N ALA A 111 -2.31 28.19 16.65
CA ALA A 111 -1.04 27.53 16.99
C ALA A 111 -1.15 26.54 18.17
N PRO A 112 -1.81 26.84 19.30
CA PRO A 112 -1.87 25.92 20.44
C PRO A 112 -2.46 24.52 20.13
N PRO A 113 -3.63 24.38 19.46
CA PRO A 113 -4.12 23.05 19.09
C PRO A 113 -3.23 22.37 18.03
N MET A 114 -2.57 23.12 17.15
CA MET A 114 -1.64 22.53 16.18
C MET A 114 -0.36 22.00 16.84
N ILE A 115 0.17 22.68 17.86
CA ILE A 115 1.27 22.16 18.69
C ILE A 115 0.87 20.83 19.32
N ALA A 116 -0.32 20.78 19.94
CA ALA A 116 -0.82 19.57 20.57
C ALA A 116 -1.02 18.41 19.55
N TYR A 117 -1.51 18.73 18.35
CA TYR A 117 -1.64 17.78 17.25
C TYR A 117 -0.29 17.15 16.87
N PHE A 118 0.74 17.94 16.62
CA PHE A 118 2.03 17.40 16.21
C PHE A 118 2.80 16.71 17.34
N ASN A 119 2.65 17.18 18.58
CA ASN A 119 3.23 16.51 19.76
C ASN A 119 2.59 15.13 19.97
N HIS A 120 1.28 14.99 19.75
CA HIS A 120 0.62 13.68 19.79
C HIS A 120 1.22 12.71 18.77
N TRP A 121 1.45 13.16 17.54
CA TRP A 121 2.04 12.31 16.50
C TRP A 121 3.52 12.02 16.74
N GLU A 122 4.29 12.98 17.25
CA GLU A 122 5.69 12.74 17.63
C GLU A 122 5.80 11.72 18.76
N ASP A 123 4.96 11.78 19.79
CA ASP A 123 4.89 10.74 20.84
C ASP A 123 4.53 9.38 20.23
N TYR A 124 3.52 9.34 19.35
CA TYR A 124 3.15 8.10 18.69
C TYR A 124 4.32 7.46 17.94
N TRP A 125 5.05 8.23 17.12
CA TRP A 125 6.21 7.71 16.38
C TRP A 125 7.38 7.32 17.28
N THR A 126 7.70 8.14 18.29
CA THR A 126 8.88 7.92 19.12
C THR A 126 8.67 6.92 20.26
N ARG A 127 7.42 6.64 20.64
CA ARG A 127 7.09 5.72 21.73
C ARG A 127 6.30 4.50 21.26
N ARG A 128 5.13 4.69 20.65
CA ARG A 128 4.19 3.59 20.35
C ARG A 128 4.61 2.75 19.14
N VAL A 129 5.13 3.37 18.08
CA VAL A 129 5.60 2.63 16.90
C VAL A 129 6.73 1.66 17.27
N ARG A 130 7.59 2.01 18.23
CA ARG A 130 8.68 1.14 18.71
C ARG A 130 8.18 -0.21 19.26
N GLU A 131 6.94 -0.25 19.76
CA GLU A 131 6.33 -1.44 20.35
C GLU A 131 5.60 -2.33 19.31
N THR A 132 5.57 -1.91 18.04
CA THR A 132 4.87 -2.64 16.97
C THR A 132 5.71 -3.77 16.38
N GLY A 133 5.04 -4.77 15.79
CA GLY A 133 5.71 -5.81 15.00
C GLY A 133 6.47 -5.25 13.80
N HIS A 134 6.02 -4.13 13.25
CA HIS A 134 6.72 -3.39 12.19
C HIS A 134 8.13 -2.98 12.62
N PHE A 135 8.27 -2.30 13.77
CA PHE A 135 9.58 -1.80 14.20
C PHE A 135 10.55 -2.95 14.53
N ALA A 136 10.04 -4.05 15.08
CA ALA A 136 10.81 -5.28 15.27
C ALA A 136 11.29 -5.88 13.93
N ALA A 137 10.46 -5.85 12.88
CA ALA A 137 10.83 -6.34 11.56
C ALA A 137 11.90 -5.48 10.84
N LEU A 138 12.15 -4.25 11.29
CA LEU A 138 13.19 -3.38 10.73
C LEU A 138 14.63 -3.76 11.11
N GLU A 139 14.85 -4.81 11.92
CA GLU A 139 16.19 -5.15 12.45
C GLU A 139 17.27 -5.30 11.36
N ASN A 140 16.86 -5.76 10.16
CA ASN A 140 17.74 -5.90 9.00
C ASN A 140 17.42 -4.90 7.87
N SER A 141 16.67 -3.84 8.16
CA SER A 141 16.26 -2.82 7.17
C SER A 141 16.91 -1.47 7.44
N GLN A 142 17.46 -0.86 6.39
CA GLN A 142 18.01 0.50 6.46
C GLN A 142 16.93 1.58 6.53
N TYR A 143 15.74 1.25 6.04
CA TYR A 143 14.64 2.19 5.80
C TYR A 143 13.38 1.75 6.54
N CYS A 144 12.62 2.71 7.05
CA CYS A 144 11.32 2.50 7.66
C CYS A 144 10.22 2.66 6.60
N ILE A 145 10.26 1.87 5.53
CA ILE A 145 9.26 1.87 4.43
C ILE A 145 8.86 0.42 4.15
N GLY A 146 7.61 0.20 3.71
CA GLY A 146 7.11 -1.12 3.35
C GLY A 146 5.69 -1.35 3.85
N ASN A 147 5.54 -2.28 4.81
CA ASN A 147 4.22 -2.61 5.35
C ASN A 147 3.66 -1.48 6.25
N ARG A 148 2.33 -1.36 6.30
CA ARG A 148 1.62 -0.40 7.17
C ARG A 148 1.56 -0.83 8.64
N GLY A 149 2.44 -1.74 9.09
CA GLY A 149 2.39 -2.27 10.45
C GLY A 149 2.73 -1.23 11.54
N PHE A 150 3.26 -0.06 11.17
CA PHE A 150 3.35 1.07 12.10
C PHE A 150 1.96 1.44 12.65
N LEU A 151 0.89 1.32 11.84
CA LEU A 151 -0.50 1.60 12.24
C LEU A 151 -1.04 0.65 13.33
N GLU A 152 -0.38 -0.48 13.62
CA GLU A 152 -0.85 -1.49 14.58
C GLU A 152 -1.13 -0.94 15.98
N ALA A 153 -0.42 0.11 16.37
CA ALA A 153 -0.57 0.71 17.68
C ALA A 153 -1.72 1.74 17.74
N LEU A 154 -2.31 2.16 16.62
CA LEU A 154 -3.38 3.17 16.59
C LEU A 154 -4.73 2.62 17.04
N THR A 155 -5.58 3.54 17.47
CA THR A 155 -6.95 3.29 17.90
C THR A 155 -7.89 4.34 17.32
N GLN A 156 -9.20 4.12 17.44
CA GLN A 156 -10.19 5.15 17.09
C GLN A 156 -10.06 6.42 17.96
N GLU A 157 -9.52 6.30 19.17
CA GLU A 157 -9.28 7.45 20.06
C GLU A 157 -8.25 8.41 19.45
N ASP A 158 -7.22 7.88 18.78
CA ASP A 158 -6.21 8.71 18.11
C ASP A 158 -6.82 9.54 16.97
N ILE A 159 -7.81 8.98 16.27
CA ILE A 159 -8.58 9.71 15.27
C ILE A 159 -9.40 10.83 15.92
N GLN A 160 -10.09 10.54 17.03
CA GLN A 160 -10.88 11.54 17.75
C GLN A 160 -10.02 12.67 18.31
N ILE A 161 -8.82 12.37 18.80
CA ILE A 161 -7.83 13.35 19.26
C ILE A 161 -7.41 14.26 18.09
N GLY A 162 -7.04 13.68 16.95
CA GLY A 162 -6.67 14.44 15.75
C GLY A 162 -7.81 15.34 15.24
N ASP A 163 -9.03 14.80 15.14
CA ASP A 163 -10.23 15.55 14.77
C ASP A 163 -10.47 16.73 15.72
N GLY A 164 -10.30 16.50 17.03
CA GLY A 164 -10.46 17.51 18.06
C GLY A 164 -9.48 18.67 17.93
N TYR A 165 -8.20 18.40 17.65
CA TYR A 165 -7.21 19.45 17.47
C TYR A 165 -7.40 20.23 16.16
N ILE A 166 -7.67 19.55 15.05
CA ILE A 166 -7.91 20.21 13.76
C ILE A 166 -9.15 21.11 13.83
N THR A 167 -10.22 20.65 14.47
CA THR A 167 -11.45 21.44 14.66
C THR A 167 -11.17 22.70 15.49
N GLN A 168 -10.48 22.57 16.62
CA GLN A 168 -10.09 23.71 17.45
C GLN A 168 -9.19 24.70 16.70
N ALA A 169 -8.26 24.21 15.89
CA ALA A 169 -7.39 25.06 15.08
C ALA A 169 -8.20 25.87 14.04
N LEU A 170 -9.22 25.25 13.41
CA LEU A 170 -10.10 25.92 12.45
C LEU A 170 -10.97 26.99 13.11
N GLU A 171 -11.43 26.76 14.34
CA GLU A 171 -12.23 27.72 15.11
C GLU A 171 -11.40 28.92 15.57
N LEU A 172 -10.14 28.69 15.94
CA LEU A 172 -9.25 29.73 16.47
C LEU A 172 -8.52 30.52 15.38
N ALA A 173 -8.35 29.98 14.17
CA ALA A 173 -7.72 30.68 13.06
C ALA A 173 -8.55 31.89 12.60
N ASP A 174 -8.05 33.10 12.88
CA ASP A 174 -8.81 34.35 12.85
C ASP A 174 -8.48 35.26 11.65
N THR A 175 -7.49 34.90 10.83
CA THR A 175 -7.16 35.60 9.58
C THR A 175 -7.41 34.70 8.38
N PRO A 176 -7.70 35.26 7.19
CA PRO A 176 -7.83 34.45 5.97
C PRO A 176 -6.60 33.58 5.70
N GLN A 177 -5.40 34.07 5.99
CA GLN A 177 -4.14 33.37 5.75
C GLN A 177 -3.91 32.21 6.73
N THR A 178 -4.16 32.43 8.02
CA THR A 178 -4.03 31.36 9.02
C THR A 178 -5.09 30.29 8.81
N LYS A 179 -6.32 30.69 8.49
CA LYS A 179 -7.41 29.77 8.18
C LYS A 179 -7.09 28.89 6.95
N ALA A 180 -6.62 29.49 5.86
CA ALA A 180 -6.23 28.74 4.66
C ALA A 180 -5.14 27.68 4.94
N ARG A 181 -4.18 27.98 5.83
CA ARG A 181 -3.13 27.01 6.20
C ARG A 181 -3.67 25.90 7.10
N VAL A 182 -4.58 26.20 8.03
CA VAL A 182 -5.24 25.16 8.82
C VAL A 182 -6.12 24.28 7.93
N GLU A 183 -6.79 24.84 6.92
CA GLU A 183 -7.59 24.07 5.94
C GLU A 183 -6.74 23.06 5.16
N VAL A 184 -5.49 23.42 4.82
CA VAL A 184 -4.53 22.47 4.22
C VAL A 184 -4.16 21.35 5.21
N MET A 185 -3.94 21.66 6.49
CA MET A 185 -3.69 20.63 7.51
C MET A 185 -4.92 19.76 7.73
N ALA A 186 -6.13 20.33 7.68
CA ALA A 186 -7.38 19.60 7.81
C ALA A 186 -7.59 18.63 6.66
N LEU A 187 -7.22 19.02 5.43
CA LEU A 187 -7.24 18.14 4.27
C LEU A 187 -6.23 16.99 4.40
N ALA A 188 -5.00 17.29 4.83
CA ALA A 188 -3.99 16.26 5.09
C ALA A 188 -4.43 15.30 6.21
N TRP A 189 -5.08 15.82 7.26
CA TRP A 189 -5.65 15.00 8.31
C TRP A 189 -6.82 14.14 7.82
N ASP A 190 -7.69 14.66 6.96
CA ASP A 190 -8.79 13.90 6.37
C ASP A 190 -8.27 12.74 5.52
N TYR A 191 -7.15 12.94 4.82
CA TYR A 191 -6.41 11.85 4.18
C TYR A 191 -5.92 10.82 5.22
N TYR A 192 -5.20 11.26 6.25
CA TYR A 192 -4.62 10.37 7.26
C TYR A 192 -5.67 9.54 7.98
N ARG A 193 -6.73 10.17 8.51
CA ARG A 193 -7.78 9.46 9.24
C ARG A 193 -8.49 8.44 8.37
N THR A 194 -8.70 8.73 7.07
CA THR A 194 -9.33 7.77 6.15
C THR A 194 -8.47 6.52 5.97
N VAL A 195 -7.15 6.69 5.84
CA VAL A 195 -6.21 5.57 5.77
C VAL A 195 -6.14 4.78 7.08
N ILE A 196 -6.24 5.46 8.23
CA ILE A 196 -6.26 4.82 9.54
C ILE A 196 -7.57 4.04 9.72
N ASP A 197 -8.73 4.64 9.43
CA ASP A 197 -10.02 3.97 9.50
C ASP A 197 -10.05 2.72 8.61
N ASP A 198 -9.52 2.80 7.37
CA ASP A 198 -9.44 1.67 6.44
C ASP A 198 -8.57 0.55 7.02
N TYR A 199 -7.41 0.91 7.60
CA TYR A 199 -6.54 -0.05 8.27
C TYR A 199 -7.22 -0.71 9.49
N LEU A 200 -7.90 0.07 10.32
CA LEU A 200 -8.61 -0.44 11.51
C LEU A 200 -9.78 -1.36 11.11
N ALA A 201 -10.51 -1.02 10.03
CA ALA A 201 -11.58 -1.84 9.50
C ALA A 201 -11.08 -3.18 8.94
N ARG A 202 -9.93 -3.19 8.26
CA ARG A 202 -9.27 -4.41 7.76
C ARG A 202 -8.61 -5.24 8.86
N GLY A 203 -8.19 -4.60 9.96
CA GLY A 203 -7.36 -5.21 10.98
C GLY A 203 -5.98 -5.65 10.46
N LYS A 204 -5.27 -6.44 11.26
CA LYS A 204 -3.91 -6.92 10.91
C LYS A 204 -3.87 -7.98 9.78
N SER A 205 -5.01 -8.35 9.19
CA SER A 205 -5.10 -9.47 8.24
C SER A 205 -4.59 -9.07 6.86
N GLY A 206 -3.56 -9.77 6.36
CA GLY A 206 -3.05 -9.61 5.00
C GLY A 206 -3.98 -10.28 3.97
N SER A 207 -4.25 -9.58 2.86
CA SER A 207 -4.99 -9.99 1.64
C SER A 207 -6.35 -10.72 1.74
N LYS A 208 -6.74 -11.28 2.89
CA LYS A 208 -8.00 -12.01 3.12
C LYS A 208 -8.74 -11.35 4.29
N LEU A 209 -9.90 -10.78 4.00
CA LEU A 209 -10.78 -10.18 5.00
C LEU A 209 -11.79 -11.21 5.50
N THR A 210 -12.11 -11.16 6.79
CA THR A 210 -13.32 -11.83 7.29
C THR A 210 -14.57 -11.17 6.69
N VAL A 211 -15.71 -11.86 6.76
CA VAL A 211 -16.99 -11.30 6.28
C VAL A 211 -17.32 -9.97 6.97
N ASP A 212 -17.09 -9.87 8.29
CA ASP A 212 -17.38 -8.64 9.04
C ASP A 212 -16.42 -7.50 8.66
N GLN A 213 -15.15 -7.80 8.40
CA GLN A 213 -14.18 -6.81 7.89
C GLN A 213 -14.53 -6.34 6.48
N ALA A 214 -14.90 -7.26 5.58
CA ALA A 214 -15.33 -6.94 4.23
C ALA A 214 -16.59 -6.05 4.21
N LEU A 215 -17.56 -6.34 5.08
CA LEU A 215 -18.75 -5.49 5.28
C LEU A 215 -18.37 -4.09 5.80
N ALA A 216 -17.48 -4.02 6.80
CA ALA A 216 -17.03 -2.74 7.35
C ALA A 216 -16.30 -1.88 6.31
N VAL A 217 -15.41 -2.49 5.52
CA VAL A 217 -14.63 -1.81 4.49
C VAL A 217 -15.51 -1.34 3.34
N VAL A 218 -16.44 -2.16 2.82
CA VAL A 218 -17.32 -1.73 1.72
C VAL A 218 -18.28 -0.61 2.13
N ASP A 219 -18.68 -0.54 3.40
CA ASP A 219 -19.47 0.58 3.93
C ASP A 219 -18.69 1.90 4.00
N MET A 220 -17.37 1.84 3.90
CA MET A 220 -16.51 3.03 3.79
C MET A 220 -16.31 3.51 2.36
N ASP A 221 -16.68 2.75 1.32
CA ASP A 221 -16.37 3.08 -0.09
C ASP A 221 -16.87 4.47 -0.51
N ALA A 222 -18.11 4.82 -0.16
CA ALA A 222 -18.64 6.16 -0.44
C ALA A 222 -17.88 7.26 0.31
N LYS A 223 -17.44 6.97 1.55
CA LYS A 223 -16.68 7.93 2.36
C LYS A 223 -15.30 8.18 1.78
N THR A 224 -14.62 7.15 1.26
CA THR A 224 -13.27 7.30 0.69
C THR A 224 -13.28 8.20 -0.54
N LEU A 225 -14.34 8.15 -1.37
CA LEU A 225 -14.50 9.02 -2.54
C LEU A 225 -14.69 10.50 -2.20
N GLU A 226 -15.36 10.80 -1.09
CA GLU A 226 -15.58 12.18 -0.65
C GLU A 226 -14.48 12.71 0.30
N SER A 227 -13.56 11.83 0.70
CA SER A 227 -12.51 12.09 1.68
C SER A 227 -11.31 12.86 1.11
N GLY A 228 -10.43 13.23 2.03
CA GLY A 228 -9.12 13.78 1.75
C GLY A 228 -8.25 12.89 0.88
N VAL A 229 -8.49 11.57 0.78
CA VAL A 229 -7.77 10.68 -0.14
C VAL A 229 -7.99 11.09 -1.59
N GLN A 230 -9.26 11.19 -2.03
CA GLN A 230 -9.56 11.57 -3.40
C GLN A 230 -9.16 13.02 -3.68
N ARG A 231 -9.44 13.93 -2.75
CA ARG A 231 -9.08 15.34 -2.92
C ARG A 231 -7.57 15.56 -2.98
N MET A 232 -6.79 14.86 -2.17
CA MET A 232 -5.33 14.93 -2.23
C MET A 232 -4.80 14.33 -3.53
N HIS A 233 -5.39 13.23 -4.01
CA HIS A 233 -5.08 12.67 -5.32
C HIS A 233 -5.31 13.70 -6.43
N ASP A 234 -6.47 14.33 -6.47
CA ASP A 234 -6.82 15.34 -7.48
C ASP A 234 -5.87 16.55 -7.43
N LEU A 235 -5.57 17.06 -6.23
CA LEU A 235 -4.61 18.15 -6.05
C LEU A 235 -3.21 17.80 -6.54
N VAL A 236 -2.75 16.58 -6.28
CA VAL A 236 -1.43 16.10 -6.73
C VAL A 236 -1.39 16.02 -8.25
N ASP A 237 -2.44 15.50 -8.87
CA ASP A 237 -2.50 15.35 -10.33
C ASP A 237 -2.60 16.69 -11.07
N GLU A 238 -3.26 17.69 -10.47
CA GLU A 238 -3.36 19.03 -11.05
C GLU A 238 -2.11 19.89 -10.82
N HIS A 239 -1.29 19.58 -9.80
CA HIS A 239 -0.23 20.49 -9.36
C HIS A 239 1.13 20.20 -10.03
N SER A 240 1.54 21.11 -10.91
CA SER A 240 2.78 21.06 -11.72
C SER A 240 4.11 20.77 -10.99
N ILE A 241 4.18 20.96 -9.67
CA ILE A 241 5.38 20.71 -8.85
C ILE A 241 5.25 19.46 -7.97
N LEU A 242 4.03 19.01 -7.66
CA LEU A 242 3.80 17.87 -6.76
C LEU A 242 3.76 16.54 -7.51
N THR A 243 4.18 16.48 -8.78
CA THR A 243 4.02 15.30 -9.63
C THR A 243 5.04 14.17 -9.38
N PHE A 244 6.09 14.42 -8.58
CA PHE A 244 7.33 13.63 -8.66
C PHE A 244 7.39 12.34 -7.80
N SER A 245 6.58 12.17 -6.76
CA SER A 245 6.63 10.94 -5.91
C SER A 245 5.29 10.23 -5.66
N TRP A 246 4.18 10.79 -6.11
CA TRP A 246 2.85 10.42 -5.58
C TRP A 246 2.07 9.41 -6.41
N ARG A 247 2.34 9.31 -7.72
CA ARG A 247 1.54 8.47 -8.64
C ARG A 247 1.71 6.97 -8.44
N SER A 248 2.85 6.52 -7.93
CA SER A 248 3.18 5.09 -7.84
C SER A 248 2.98 4.49 -6.45
N SER A 249 2.79 5.33 -5.43
CA SER A 249 2.83 4.93 -4.03
C SER A 249 1.48 5.02 -3.32
N TYR A 250 0.47 5.53 -4.00
CA TYR A 250 -0.88 5.61 -3.50
C TYR A 250 -1.73 4.52 -4.13
N PRO A 251 -2.11 3.46 -3.38
CA PRO A 251 -2.94 2.37 -3.92
C PRO A 251 -4.37 2.83 -4.28
N TYR A 252 -4.68 4.12 -4.10
CA TYR A 252 -5.97 4.73 -4.42
C TYR A 252 -5.94 5.53 -5.74
N SER A 253 -4.77 5.72 -6.36
CA SER A 253 -4.71 6.26 -7.73
C SER A 253 -5.03 5.15 -8.72
N SER A 254 -6.01 5.42 -9.58
CA SER A 254 -6.48 4.59 -10.70
C SER A 254 -7.54 3.55 -10.38
N SER A 255 -8.78 3.85 -10.76
CA SER A 255 -9.81 2.91 -11.24
C SER A 255 -10.26 1.72 -10.39
N LEU A 256 -9.68 1.47 -9.21
CA LEU A 256 -9.93 0.28 -8.41
C LEU A 256 -10.45 0.72 -7.05
N ARG A 257 -11.77 0.73 -6.94
CA ARG A 257 -12.47 0.84 -5.67
C ARG A 257 -12.12 -0.37 -4.80
N GLN A 258 -10.96 -0.29 -4.14
CA GLN A 258 -10.43 -1.42 -3.38
C GLN A 258 -11.46 -1.99 -2.39
N PRO A 259 -12.27 -1.17 -1.67
CA PRO A 259 -13.29 -1.71 -0.78
C PRO A 259 -14.31 -2.67 -1.42
N ILE A 260 -14.85 -2.35 -2.60
CA ILE A 260 -15.78 -3.26 -3.30
C ILE A 260 -15.05 -4.47 -3.90
N LEU A 261 -13.78 -4.32 -4.32
CA LEU A 261 -12.97 -5.45 -4.77
C LEU A 261 -12.69 -6.43 -3.62
N ASP A 262 -12.38 -5.94 -2.43
CA ASP A 262 -12.17 -6.79 -1.25
C ASP A 262 -13.47 -7.50 -0.85
N ALA A 263 -14.59 -6.77 -0.85
CA ALA A 263 -15.90 -7.36 -0.56
C ALA A 263 -16.31 -8.40 -1.59
N GLY A 264 -16.05 -8.14 -2.88
CA GLY A 264 -16.23 -9.09 -3.97
C GLY A 264 -15.35 -10.33 -3.81
N GLN A 265 -14.07 -10.15 -3.50
CA GLN A 265 -13.13 -11.24 -3.24
C GLN A 265 -13.61 -12.13 -2.07
N THR A 266 -14.03 -11.51 -0.95
CA THR A 266 -14.57 -12.25 0.19
C THR A 266 -15.89 -12.93 -0.15
N LEU A 267 -16.76 -12.29 -0.94
CA LEU A 267 -18.01 -12.89 -1.42
C LEU A 267 -17.74 -14.13 -2.29
N LEU A 268 -16.82 -14.04 -3.25
CA LEU A 268 -16.46 -15.16 -4.12
C LEU A 268 -15.84 -16.31 -3.32
N THR A 269 -14.99 -15.99 -2.34
CA THR A 269 -14.34 -16.99 -1.47
C THR A 269 -15.33 -17.69 -0.54
N THR A 270 -16.28 -16.96 0.05
CA THR A 270 -17.10 -17.48 1.16
C THR A 270 -18.55 -17.79 0.78
N GLY A 271 -19.05 -17.18 -0.28
CA GLY A 271 -20.47 -17.24 -0.67
C GLY A 271 -21.44 -16.58 0.32
N ASP A 272 -20.94 -15.81 1.30
CA ASP A 272 -21.72 -15.31 2.44
C ASP A 272 -22.94 -14.47 2.02
N ALA A 273 -24.11 -14.80 2.57
CA ALA A 273 -25.37 -14.18 2.20
C ALA A 273 -25.50 -12.72 2.66
N ARG A 274 -24.82 -12.31 3.75
CA ARG A 274 -24.83 -10.92 4.23
C ARG A 274 -24.08 -10.02 3.27
N LEU A 275 -22.92 -10.47 2.78
CA LEU A 275 -22.16 -9.77 1.74
C LEU A 275 -22.94 -9.71 0.43
N ALA A 276 -23.56 -10.81 0.01
CA ALA A 276 -24.41 -10.83 -1.18
C ALA A 276 -25.55 -9.80 -1.08
N ALA A 277 -26.28 -9.78 0.04
CA ALA A 277 -27.36 -8.82 0.25
C ALA A 277 -26.84 -7.38 0.28
N ARG A 278 -25.64 -7.15 0.81
CA ARG A 278 -25.01 -5.81 0.81
C ARG A 278 -24.66 -5.37 -0.61
N LEU A 279 -24.03 -6.23 -1.40
CA LEU A 279 -23.73 -5.94 -2.81
C LEU A 279 -25.01 -5.73 -3.63
N GLU A 280 -26.08 -6.48 -3.34
CA GLU A 280 -27.38 -6.28 -4.01
C GLU A 280 -27.93 -4.87 -3.75
N GLN A 281 -27.83 -4.36 -2.52
CA GLN A 281 -28.19 -2.97 -2.23
C GLN A 281 -27.33 -1.96 -3.00
N LEU A 282 -26.04 -2.24 -3.17
CA LEU A 282 -25.10 -1.36 -3.88
C LEU A 282 -25.37 -1.29 -5.39
N THR A 283 -26.07 -2.28 -5.97
CA THR A 283 -26.54 -2.19 -7.37
C THR A 283 -27.50 -1.02 -7.62
N ALA A 284 -28.15 -0.52 -6.58
CA ALA A 284 -29.02 0.65 -6.63
C ALA A 284 -28.30 1.97 -6.26
N SER A 285 -26.97 1.96 -6.13
CA SER A 285 -26.19 3.16 -5.87
C SER A 285 -26.38 4.21 -6.98
N GLN A 286 -26.35 5.49 -6.60
CA GLN A 286 -26.28 6.59 -7.59
C GLN A 286 -24.93 6.63 -8.31
N ASP A 287 -23.93 5.97 -7.72
CA ASP A 287 -22.63 5.78 -8.33
C ASP A 287 -22.66 4.59 -9.28
N ALA A 288 -22.63 4.89 -10.59
CA ALA A 288 -22.73 3.88 -11.64
C ALA A 288 -21.59 2.85 -11.60
N THR A 289 -20.36 3.27 -11.24
CA THR A 289 -19.22 2.33 -11.16
C THR A 289 -19.38 1.38 -9.99
N LEU A 290 -19.83 1.87 -8.82
CA LEU A 290 -20.10 1.00 -7.67
C LEU A 290 -21.20 -0.01 -7.98
N ALA A 291 -22.28 0.48 -8.61
CA ALA A 291 -23.42 -0.34 -8.99
C ALA A 291 -23.00 -1.43 -9.99
N ALA A 292 -22.22 -1.08 -11.00
CA ALA A 292 -21.70 -2.01 -12.00
C ALA A 292 -20.78 -3.08 -11.37
N GLN A 293 -19.83 -2.68 -10.52
CA GLN A 293 -18.93 -3.63 -9.84
C GLN A 293 -19.69 -4.57 -8.91
N ALA A 294 -20.66 -4.05 -8.14
CA ALA A 294 -21.49 -4.88 -7.27
C ALA A 294 -22.34 -5.89 -8.07
N ALA A 295 -22.93 -5.45 -9.20
CA ALA A 295 -23.68 -6.31 -10.09
C ALA A 295 -22.80 -7.40 -10.72
N ALA A 296 -21.58 -7.06 -11.15
CA ALA A 296 -20.62 -8.01 -11.71
C ALA A 296 -20.26 -9.12 -10.71
N PHE A 297 -19.92 -8.78 -9.46
CA PHE A 297 -19.61 -9.80 -8.45
C PHE A 297 -20.78 -10.73 -8.14
N LEU A 298 -22.02 -10.21 -8.10
CA LEU A 298 -23.21 -11.04 -7.93
C LEU A 298 -23.43 -11.97 -9.13
N ALA A 299 -23.28 -11.45 -10.35
CA ALA A 299 -23.46 -12.22 -11.57
C ALA A 299 -22.39 -13.32 -11.72
N ILE A 300 -21.13 -13.04 -11.37
CA ILE A 300 -20.05 -14.03 -11.31
C ILE A 300 -20.40 -15.13 -10.30
N ARG A 301 -20.79 -14.76 -9.07
CA ARG A 301 -21.19 -15.72 -8.03
C ARG A 301 -22.33 -16.62 -8.47
N GLU A 302 -23.29 -16.09 -9.23
CA GLU A 302 -24.46 -16.81 -9.72
C GLU A 302 -24.20 -17.61 -11.01
N GLY A 303 -22.98 -17.53 -11.57
CA GLY A 303 -22.63 -18.18 -12.83
C GLY A 303 -23.36 -17.59 -14.05
N ARG A 304 -23.75 -16.31 -13.97
CA ARG A 304 -24.43 -15.59 -15.06
C ARG A 304 -23.46 -14.89 -16.02
N GLU A 305 -22.22 -14.64 -15.60
CA GLU A 305 -21.19 -14.06 -16.45
C GLU A 305 -20.40 -15.12 -17.23
N GLU A 306 -20.07 -14.81 -18.48
CA GLU A 306 -19.22 -15.65 -19.31
C GLU A 306 -17.74 -15.42 -18.93
N ASN A 307 -17.05 -16.51 -18.58
CA ASN A 307 -15.60 -16.46 -18.40
C ASN A 307 -14.90 -16.45 -19.77
N LEU A 308 -14.12 -15.40 -20.03
CA LEU A 308 -13.37 -15.23 -21.28
C LEU A 308 -12.13 -16.13 -21.40
N VAL A 309 -11.72 -16.78 -20.31
CA VAL A 309 -10.55 -17.67 -20.28
C VAL A 309 -10.96 -19.05 -20.79
N PRO A 310 -10.45 -19.51 -21.94
CA PRO A 310 -10.71 -20.88 -22.38
C PRO A 310 -9.91 -21.86 -21.54
N ASN A 311 -10.56 -22.96 -21.15
CA ASN A 311 -10.00 -24.01 -20.29
C ASN A 311 -9.41 -23.46 -18.95
N PRO A 312 -10.23 -22.80 -18.11
CA PRO A 312 -9.75 -22.07 -16.94
C PRO A 312 -9.24 -22.96 -15.80
N GLY A 313 -9.78 -24.19 -15.69
CA GLY A 313 -9.37 -25.21 -14.71
C GLY A 313 -8.51 -26.34 -15.30
N PHE A 314 -7.94 -26.14 -16.49
CA PHE A 314 -7.01 -27.10 -17.11
C PHE A 314 -7.60 -28.50 -17.41
N GLU A 315 -8.90 -28.60 -17.66
CA GLU A 315 -9.63 -29.86 -17.87
C GLU A 315 -9.75 -30.32 -19.33
N ALA A 316 -9.29 -29.52 -20.29
CA ALA A 316 -9.28 -29.93 -21.70
C ALA A 316 -8.38 -31.16 -21.93
N ALA A 317 -8.63 -31.88 -23.04
CA ALA A 317 -7.83 -33.04 -23.43
C ALA A 317 -6.33 -32.72 -23.57
N GLU A 318 -6.01 -31.48 -23.97
CA GLU A 318 -4.67 -30.89 -23.91
C GLU A 318 -4.70 -29.74 -22.87
N PRO A 319 -4.45 -30.02 -21.58
CA PRO A 319 -4.68 -29.08 -20.47
C PRO A 319 -4.00 -27.72 -20.60
N LEU A 320 -2.82 -27.70 -21.24
CA LEU A 320 -2.00 -26.51 -21.40
C LEU A 320 -2.11 -25.90 -22.81
N ASP A 321 -3.10 -26.29 -23.60
CA ASP A 321 -3.26 -25.73 -24.95
C ASP A 321 -3.50 -24.20 -24.90
N GLY A 322 -2.70 -23.49 -25.68
CA GLY A 322 -2.61 -22.02 -25.68
C GLY A 322 -2.23 -21.38 -24.34
N TRP A 323 -1.78 -22.14 -23.34
CA TRP A 323 -1.20 -21.62 -22.11
C TRP A 323 0.30 -21.45 -22.29
N TRP A 324 0.84 -20.36 -21.77
CA TRP A 324 2.29 -20.19 -21.68
C TRP A 324 2.71 -20.38 -20.23
N SER A 325 3.76 -21.19 -20.02
CA SER A 325 4.41 -21.33 -18.73
C SER A 325 5.92 -21.15 -18.86
N GLY A 326 6.54 -20.64 -17.81
CA GLY A 326 7.97 -20.36 -17.76
C GLY A 326 8.50 -20.29 -16.33
N THR A 327 9.81 -20.18 -16.24
CA THR A 327 10.54 -20.00 -14.98
C THR A 327 11.15 -18.61 -14.94
N HIS A 328 11.22 -18.02 -13.76
CA HIS A 328 11.84 -16.71 -13.60
C HIS A 328 13.37 -16.90 -13.59
N PHE A 329 14.11 -16.22 -14.47
CA PHE A 329 15.58 -16.37 -14.63
C PHE A 329 16.09 -17.82 -14.81
N GLY A 330 15.25 -18.74 -15.29
CA GLY A 330 15.63 -20.14 -15.48
C GLY A 330 15.52 -21.02 -14.23
N THR A 331 15.02 -20.49 -13.11
CA THR A 331 14.85 -21.18 -11.83
C THR A 331 13.36 -21.26 -11.45
N GLY A 332 12.95 -22.41 -10.90
CA GLY A 332 11.56 -22.68 -10.52
C GLY A 332 10.86 -23.79 -11.33
N ASN A 333 9.56 -23.98 -11.08
CA ASN A 333 8.77 -25.03 -11.73
C ASN A 333 7.27 -24.66 -11.81
N VAL A 334 6.65 -24.86 -12.98
CA VAL A 334 5.19 -24.85 -13.18
C VAL A 334 4.79 -26.22 -13.72
N LYS A 335 3.88 -26.92 -13.04
CA LYS A 335 3.40 -28.25 -13.42
C LYS A 335 1.90 -28.36 -13.30
N LEU A 336 1.31 -29.15 -14.20
CA LEU A 336 -0.02 -29.68 -14.00
C LEU A 336 0.03 -30.76 -12.90
N THR A 337 -0.98 -30.77 -12.03
CA THR A 337 -1.16 -31.77 -10.99
C THR A 337 -2.63 -32.14 -10.86
N GLN A 338 -2.90 -33.36 -10.38
CA GLN A 338 -4.23 -33.81 -9.99
C GLN A 338 -4.41 -33.80 -8.46
N GLN A 339 -3.44 -33.23 -7.75
CA GLN A 339 -3.47 -33.12 -6.30
C GLN A 339 -4.17 -31.81 -5.92
N ASN A 340 -5.14 -31.94 -5.02
CA ASN A 340 -5.86 -30.82 -4.40
C ASN A 340 -6.47 -29.79 -5.38
N PRO A 341 -7.11 -30.19 -6.50
CA PRO A 341 -7.75 -29.21 -7.39
C PRO A 341 -8.81 -28.39 -6.64
N HIS A 342 -9.08 -27.17 -7.12
CA HIS A 342 -10.17 -26.36 -6.57
C HIS A 342 -11.50 -26.90 -7.07
N GLN A 343 -11.59 -27.12 -8.39
CA GLN A 343 -12.70 -27.77 -9.06
C GLN A 343 -12.14 -28.74 -10.11
N GLY A 344 -12.94 -29.75 -10.50
CA GLY A 344 -12.49 -30.71 -11.51
C GLY A 344 -11.40 -31.68 -11.00
N GLU A 345 -10.48 -32.03 -11.89
CA GLU A 345 -9.42 -33.02 -11.67
C GLU A 345 -8.02 -32.42 -11.72
N ASN A 346 -7.84 -31.23 -12.29
CA ASN A 346 -6.54 -30.65 -12.58
C ASN A 346 -6.33 -29.30 -11.88
N ALA A 347 -5.07 -29.00 -11.55
CA ALA A 347 -4.63 -27.69 -11.09
C ALA A 347 -3.18 -27.45 -11.52
N VAL A 348 -2.73 -26.20 -11.43
CA VAL A 348 -1.32 -25.84 -11.60
C VAL A 348 -0.66 -25.75 -10.24
N VAL A 349 0.50 -26.40 -10.09
CA VAL A 349 1.36 -26.27 -8.90
C VAL A 349 2.65 -25.57 -9.27
N VAL A 350 3.03 -24.62 -8.40
CA VAL A 350 4.32 -23.94 -8.44
C VAL A 350 5.12 -24.28 -7.19
N ARG A 351 6.39 -24.62 -7.41
CA ARG A 351 7.37 -24.82 -6.33
C ARG A 351 8.47 -23.77 -6.44
N GLY A 352 8.74 -23.09 -5.35
CA GLY A 352 9.85 -22.13 -5.24
C GLY A 352 11.21 -22.82 -5.31
N THR A 353 12.20 -22.16 -5.90
CA THR A 353 13.61 -22.58 -5.82
C THR A 353 14.39 -21.79 -4.78
N TRP A 354 15.65 -22.18 -4.56
CA TRP A 354 16.48 -21.68 -3.47
C TRP A 354 16.72 -20.14 -3.52
N ASP A 355 16.52 -19.53 -4.67
CA ASP A 355 16.62 -18.11 -4.97
C ASP A 355 15.30 -17.34 -4.80
N GLY A 356 14.24 -18.00 -4.33
CA GLY A 356 12.92 -17.41 -4.05
C GLY A 356 12.03 -17.22 -5.27
N TYR A 357 12.52 -17.60 -6.46
CA TYR A 357 11.76 -17.54 -7.69
C TYR A 357 11.05 -18.87 -7.93
N GLY A 358 9.74 -18.83 -8.23
CA GLY A 358 8.97 -19.99 -8.60
C GLY A 358 8.69 -19.99 -10.09
N GLY A 359 7.41 -19.88 -10.46
CA GLY A 359 6.96 -20.10 -11.82
C GLY A 359 6.06 -18.97 -12.30
N VAL A 360 5.95 -18.88 -13.62
CA VAL A 360 5.02 -17.98 -14.29
C VAL A 360 4.13 -18.79 -15.20
N PHE A 361 2.84 -18.52 -15.17
CA PHE A 361 1.92 -18.98 -16.21
C PHE A 361 0.98 -17.86 -16.61
N ARG A 362 0.54 -17.88 -17.87
CA ARG A 362 -0.34 -16.85 -18.42
C ARG A 362 -1.20 -17.35 -19.55
N LYS A 363 -2.29 -16.62 -19.78
CA LYS A 363 -3.21 -16.81 -20.89
C LYS A 363 -3.53 -15.47 -21.54
N ASP A 364 -3.51 -15.43 -22.87
CA ASP A 364 -4.06 -14.28 -23.60
C ASP A 364 -5.56 -14.49 -23.78
N VAL A 365 -6.35 -13.49 -23.40
CA VAL A 365 -7.81 -13.49 -23.53
C VAL A 365 -8.27 -12.33 -24.44
N PRO A 366 -9.36 -12.48 -25.21
CA PRO A 366 -9.90 -11.39 -25.99
C PRO A 366 -10.24 -10.18 -25.12
N ALA A 367 -9.90 -8.98 -25.59
CA ALA A 367 -10.23 -7.73 -24.90
C ALA A 367 -10.56 -6.64 -25.92
N GLU A 368 -11.45 -5.73 -25.54
CA GLU A 368 -11.97 -4.66 -26.39
C GLU A 368 -11.64 -3.30 -25.77
N PRO A 369 -11.31 -2.28 -26.58
CA PRO A 369 -11.11 -0.92 -26.09
C PRO A 369 -12.36 -0.39 -25.38
N GLY A 370 -12.15 0.40 -24.33
CA GLY A 370 -13.23 1.04 -23.58
C GLY A 370 -13.91 0.16 -22.52
N LYS A 371 -13.52 -1.10 -22.39
CA LYS A 371 -14.01 -2.02 -21.34
C LYS A 371 -12.99 -2.17 -20.21
N SER A 372 -13.45 -2.55 -19.02
CA SER A 372 -12.57 -3.03 -17.93
C SER A 372 -12.90 -4.48 -17.60
N TYR A 373 -11.98 -5.17 -16.93
CA TYR A 373 -12.06 -6.61 -16.73
C TYR A 373 -11.78 -7.00 -15.29
N LEU A 374 -12.61 -7.87 -14.71
CA LEU A 374 -12.31 -8.56 -13.46
C LEU A 374 -11.51 -9.83 -13.78
N PHE A 375 -10.29 -9.90 -13.29
CA PHE A 375 -9.46 -11.10 -13.31
C PHE A 375 -9.55 -11.73 -11.91
N VAL A 376 -10.08 -12.96 -11.85
CA VAL A 376 -10.18 -13.80 -10.64
C VAL A 376 -9.25 -15.00 -10.77
N LEU A 377 -8.56 -15.35 -9.69
CA LEU A 377 -7.70 -16.52 -9.59
C LEU A 377 -7.93 -17.22 -8.25
N TRP A 378 -8.07 -18.54 -8.26
CA TRP A 378 -8.06 -19.31 -7.03
C TRP A 378 -6.66 -19.76 -6.70
N SER A 379 -6.27 -19.62 -5.43
CA SER A 379 -4.99 -20.11 -4.95
C SER A 379 -5.07 -20.65 -3.53
N ARG A 380 -4.19 -21.61 -3.23
CA ARG A 380 -3.89 -22.11 -1.90
C ARG A 380 -2.43 -22.52 -1.82
N TRP A 381 -1.92 -22.76 -0.62
CA TRP A 381 -0.63 -23.41 -0.41
C TRP A 381 -0.76 -24.61 0.54
N ASP A 382 0.14 -25.58 0.42
CA ASP A 382 0.28 -26.69 1.37
C ASP A 382 1.75 -26.78 1.87
N GLY A 383 1.95 -27.42 3.02
CA GLY A 383 3.29 -27.69 3.59
C GLY A 383 3.63 -26.84 4.82
N GLU A 384 4.88 -26.38 4.91
CA GLU A 384 5.34 -25.43 5.92
C GLU A 384 5.07 -23.97 5.49
N PRO A 385 4.57 -23.08 6.38
CA PRO A 385 4.35 -21.68 6.05
C PRO A 385 5.64 -21.00 5.61
N ALA A 386 5.72 -20.50 4.38
CA ALA A 386 6.86 -19.74 3.90
C ALA A 386 6.79 -18.28 4.37
N VAL A 387 7.89 -17.79 4.94
CA VAL A 387 8.05 -16.40 5.38
C VAL A 387 8.36 -15.56 4.13
N GLY A 388 7.35 -15.33 3.29
CA GLY A 388 7.49 -14.52 2.08
C GLY A 388 7.11 -15.19 0.76
N THR A 389 6.24 -16.21 0.74
CA THR A 389 5.59 -16.59 -0.52
C THR A 389 4.71 -15.43 -0.98
N VAL A 390 5.13 -14.75 -2.05
CA VAL A 390 4.43 -13.64 -2.67
C VAL A 390 4.02 -14.10 -4.06
N CYS A 391 2.72 -14.18 -4.29
CA CYS A 391 2.19 -14.34 -5.63
C CYS A 391 1.81 -12.97 -6.19
N GLN A 392 1.81 -12.84 -7.51
CA GLN A 392 1.44 -11.62 -8.17
C GLN A 392 0.55 -11.93 -9.37
N MET A 393 -0.65 -11.36 -9.38
CA MET A 393 -1.50 -11.29 -10.57
C MET A 393 -1.05 -10.09 -11.39
N LEU A 394 -0.88 -10.29 -12.70
CA LEU A 394 -0.50 -9.27 -13.66
C LEU A 394 -1.49 -9.26 -14.81
N SER A 395 -1.91 -8.07 -15.22
CA SER A 395 -2.65 -7.84 -16.45
C SER A 395 -1.93 -6.83 -17.34
N GLN A 396 -1.99 -7.02 -18.65
CA GLN A 396 -1.41 -6.12 -19.64
C GLN A 396 -2.21 -6.18 -20.93
N PHE A 397 -2.63 -5.03 -21.47
CA PHE A 397 -3.34 -4.99 -22.74
C PHE A 397 -2.36 -5.06 -23.91
N ILE A 398 -2.77 -5.76 -24.97
CA ILE A 398 -1.97 -6.06 -26.15
C ILE A 398 -2.66 -5.48 -27.39
N ASP A 399 -1.87 -4.91 -28.30
CA ASP A 399 -2.33 -4.34 -29.57
C ASP A 399 -2.38 -5.38 -30.71
N GLU A 400 -2.90 -4.96 -31.87
CA GLU A 400 -2.96 -5.79 -33.10
C GLU A 400 -1.60 -6.33 -33.58
N ARG A 401 -0.48 -5.74 -33.13
CA ARG A 401 0.88 -6.17 -33.47
C ARG A 401 1.44 -7.17 -32.45
N GLY A 402 0.64 -7.56 -31.46
CA GLY A 402 1.07 -8.42 -30.36
C GLY A 402 2.02 -7.71 -29.39
N GLN A 403 2.01 -6.38 -29.34
CA GLN A 403 2.85 -5.60 -28.43
C GLN A 403 2.05 -5.14 -27.21
N PRO A 404 2.67 -5.14 -26.02
CA PRO A 404 2.12 -4.45 -24.87
C PRO A 404 1.81 -2.98 -25.14
N ILE A 405 0.65 -2.53 -24.70
CA ILE A 405 0.30 -1.11 -24.71
C ILE A 405 0.94 -0.44 -23.48
N ASP A 406 1.74 0.61 -23.70
CA ASP A 406 2.43 1.33 -22.64
C ASP A 406 1.45 1.86 -21.58
N GLY A 407 1.81 1.69 -20.30
CA GLY A 407 0.98 2.13 -19.17
C GLY A 407 -0.25 1.26 -18.89
N SER A 408 -0.47 0.17 -19.63
CA SER A 408 -1.59 -0.75 -19.41
C SER A 408 -1.34 -1.85 -18.36
N THR A 409 -0.10 -1.95 -17.87
CA THR A 409 0.26 -3.01 -16.91
C THR A 409 -0.26 -2.70 -15.52
N LEU A 410 -1.01 -3.64 -14.96
CA LEU A 410 -1.42 -3.63 -13.56
C LEU A 410 -0.91 -4.89 -12.87
N GLY A 411 -0.38 -4.73 -11.66
CA GLY A 411 0.09 -5.84 -10.84
C GLY A 411 -0.48 -5.78 -9.43
N TYR A 412 -0.89 -6.93 -8.90
CA TYR A 412 -1.40 -7.08 -7.55
C TYR A 412 -0.70 -8.23 -6.86
N LYS A 413 -0.09 -7.94 -5.71
CA LYS A 413 0.58 -8.94 -4.89
C LYS A 413 -0.39 -9.50 -3.86
N PHE A 414 -0.37 -10.81 -3.68
CA PHE A 414 -1.20 -11.51 -2.71
C PHE A 414 -0.42 -12.66 -2.06
N TRP A 415 -0.91 -13.07 -0.90
CA TRP A 415 -0.35 -14.16 -0.12
C TRP A 415 -1.39 -15.27 -0.02
N PRO A 416 -1.19 -16.40 -0.72
CA PRO A 416 -2.06 -17.58 -0.62
C PRO A 416 -2.25 -18.03 0.83
N ASP A 417 -3.40 -18.61 1.12
CA ASP A 417 -3.71 -19.26 2.40
C ASP A 417 -3.67 -20.81 2.26
N ASN A 418 -3.77 -21.55 3.36
CA ASN A 418 -3.85 -23.02 3.32
C ASN A 418 -5.24 -23.55 2.93
N GLU A 419 -6.14 -22.65 2.55
CA GLU A 419 -7.47 -22.89 2.00
C GLU A 419 -7.56 -22.23 0.62
N TRP A 420 -8.34 -22.85 -0.27
CA TRP A 420 -8.68 -22.23 -1.56
C TRP A 420 -9.35 -20.89 -1.34
N THR A 421 -8.70 -19.84 -1.81
CA THR A 421 -9.13 -18.45 -1.67
C THR A 421 -9.13 -17.80 -3.05
N ALA A 422 -10.18 -17.05 -3.36
CA ALA A 422 -10.23 -16.24 -4.57
C ALA A 422 -9.38 -14.98 -4.37
N TYR A 423 -8.65 -14.58 -5.40
CA TYR A 423 -7.92 -13.32 -5.48
C TYR A 423 -8.40 -12.56 -6.71
N VAL A 424 -8.60 -11.25 -6.55
CA VAL A 424 -9.25 -10.44 -7.59
C VAL A 424 -8.42 -9.20 -7.88
N ILE A 425 -8.30 -8.89 -9.17
CA ILE A 425 -7.97 -7.54 -9.64
C ILE A 425 -9.00 -7.11 -10.67
N GLN A 426 -9.28 -5.81 -10.74
CA GLN A 426 -9.92 -5.22 -11.90
C GLN A 426 -8.86 -4.47 -12.72
N THR A 427 -8.95 -4.52 -14.04
CA THR A 427 -8.04 -3.79 -14.92
C THR A 427 -8.47 -2.33 -15.07
N PRO A 428 -7.54 -1.42 -15.42
CA PRO A 428 -7.95 -0.12 -15.94
C PRO A 428 -8.78 -0.29 -17.22
N VAL A 429 -9.47 0.76 -17.65
CA VAL A 429 -10.19 0.76 -18.93
C VAL A 429 -9.19 0.51 -20.06
N ALA A 430 -9.49 -0.48 -20.90
CA ALA A 430 -8.69 -0.89 -22.04
C ALA A 430 -8.45 0.30 -23.00
N PRO A 431 -7.19 0.66 -23.28
CA PRO A 431 -6.87 1.73 -24.21
C PRO A 431 -7.34 1.45 -25.63
N ALA A 432 -7.41 2.51 -26.45
CA ALA A 432 -7.63 2.38 -27.89
C ALA A 432 -6.59 1.44 -28.54
N GLY A 433 -7.05 0.57 -29.44
CA GLY A 433 -6.18 -0.40 -30.13
C GLY A 433 -5.96 -1.72 -29.39
N THR A 434 -6.53 -1.89 -28.19
CA THR A 434 -6.55 -3.18 -27.48
C THR A 434 -7.27 -4.24 -28.32
N VAL A 435 -6.69 -5.44 -28.43
CA VAL A 435 -7.34 -6.63 -29.01
C VAL A 435 -7.32 -7.84 -28.10
N SER A 436 -6.41 -7.88 -27.14
CA SER A 436 -6.34 -8.91 -26.13
C SER A 436 -5.74 -8.38 -24.83
N MET A 437 -5.93 -9.14 -23.77
CA MET A 437 -5.34 -8.93 -22.46
C MET A 437 -4.52 -10.16 -22.09
N ASN A 438 -3.28 -9.95 -21.66
CA ASN A 438 -2.48 -10.98 -21.03
C ASN A 438 -2.87 -11.09 -19.55
N ALA A 439 -3.46 -12.22 -19.14
CA ALA A 439 -3.73 -12.56 -17.74
C ALA A 439 -2.62 -13.49 -17.23
N ARG A 440 -1.79 -12.98 -16.32
CA ARG A 440 -0.54 -13.62 -15.89
C ARG A 440 -0.50 -13.78 -14.38
N VAL A 441 0.10 -14.88 -13.93
CA VAL A 441 0.37 -15.18 -12.53
C VAL A 441 1.86 -15.46 -12.37
N ASP A 442 2.50 -14.70 -11.48
CA ASP A 442 3.86 -14.93 -11.03
C ASP A 442 3.82 -15.45 -9.60
N ALA A 443 4.40 -16.62 -9.36
CA ALA A 443 4.47 -17.19 -8.03
C ALA A 443 5.93 -17.20 -7.56
N MET A 444 6.22 -16.41 -6.54
CA MET A 444 7.52 -16.36 -5.87
C MET A 444 7.37 -17.01 -4.51
N ALA A 445 7.92 -18.22 -4.33
CA ALA A 445 7.92 -18.92 -3.05
C ALA A 445 9.37 -19.06 -2.57
N GLN A 446 9.61 -18.75 -1.29
CA GLN A 446 10.89 -19.11 -0.69
C GLN A 446 10.98 -20.64 -0.55
N PRO A 447 12.18 -21.21 -0.74
CA PRO A 447 12.41 -22.65 -0.63
C PRO A 447 12.18 -23.12 0.82
N LYS A 448 11.00 -23.63 1.13
CA LYS A 448 10.79 -24.44 2.34
C LYS A 448 10.47 -25.86 1.93
N GLU A 449 10.89 -26.80 2.77
CA GLU A 449 10.60 -28.22 2.58
C GLU A 449 9.08 -28.39 2.45
N ASP A 450 8.66 -29.06 1.38
CA ASP A 450 7.27 -29.36 1.05
C ASP A 450 6.31 -28.16 0.85
N HIS A 451 6.81 -26.93 0.71
CA HIS A 451 5.94 -25.78 0.38
C HIS A 451 5.56 -25.77 -1.11
N GLU A 452 4.27 -25.91 -1.38
CA GLU A 452 3.70 -25.89 -2.73
C GLU A 452 2.58 -24.87 -2.81
N THR A 453 2.57 -24.08 -3.88
CA THR A 453 1.48 -23.14 -4.15
C THR A 453 0.68 -23.63 -5.34
N TYR A 454 -0.62 -23.80 -5.14
CA TYR A 454 -1.57 -24.30 -6.12
C TYR A 454 -2.40 -23.14 -6.67
N PHE A 455 -2.74 -23.26 -7.95
CA PHE A 455 -3.54 -22.31 -8.70
C PHE A 455 -4.54 -23.04 -9.58
N ASP A 456 -5.74 -22.52 -9.64
CA ASP A 456 -6.83 -23.10 -10.42
C ASP A 456 -7.86 -22.04 -10.80
N ASP A 457 -8.80 -22.40 -11.67
CA ASP A 457 -9.96 -21.60 -12.07
C ASP A 457 -9.60 -20.15 -12.41
N LEU A 458 -8.69 -19.95 -13.38
CA LEU A 458 -8.35 -18.61 -13.85
C LEU A 458 -9.52 -18.03 -14.65
N GLN A 459 -10.07 -16.92 -14.19
CA GLN A 459 -11.28 -16.34 -14.78
C GLN A 459 -11.07 -14.88 -15.16
N VAL A 460 -11.64 -14.47 -16.29
CA VAL A 460 -11.70 -13.07 -16.71
C VAL A 460 -13.12 -12.75 -17.15
N TYR A 461 -13.69 -11.70 -16.56
CA TYR A 461 -15.04 -11.21 -16.82
C TYR A 461 -15.02 -9.76 -17.28
N VAL A 462 -15.93 -9.37 -18.16
CA VAL A 462 -16.14 -7.97 -18.54
C VAL A 462 -16.88 -7.26 -17.40
N VAL A 463 -16.50 -6.03 -17.09
CA VAL A 463 -17.29 -5.13 -16.25
C VAL A 463 -17.83 -4.01 -17.15
N GLU A 464 -19.14 -4.01 -17.36
CA GLU A 464 -19.87 -3.03 -18.21
C GLU A 464 -20.37 -1.82 -17.43
#